data_AF-A0A942NBG7-F1
#
_entry.id   AF-A0A942NBG7-F1
#
_cell.length_a   1.000
_cell.length_b   1.000
_cell.length_c   1.000
_cell.angle_alpha   90.00
_cell.angle_beta   90.00
_cell.angle_gamma   90.00
#
_symmetry.space_group_name_H-M   'P 1'
#
loop_
_entity.id
_entity.type
_entity.pdbx_description
1 polymer ?
#
loop_
_entity_poly.entity_id
_entity_poly.type
_entity_poly.pdbx_seq_one_letter_code
_entity_poly.pdbx_strand_id
1 'polypeptide(L)'
;MKSVFIFFFLLTIHFFSCTDNTNNNLFGNLPSIAEKYKLKIEKVQKELSQTTDLPKGREFSLELLNIKDEADSELRSYFKSNLLNSSIPFLHENENELFSVKSIKIVSVSFNQIEIEAEFIAKTDSRNSVFAYLKFLDINGKEIPGWIVALSNKGLKKDFVFTFTGSFTGIDKLFNAEKILVKSREDYESSSSFNN
;
A
#
# COMPACT_ATOMS: atom_id res chain seq x y z
N MET A 1 -11.53 -61.51 27.61
CA MET A 1 -12.80 -60.75 27.58
C MET A 1 -12.49 -59.27 27.47
N LYS A 2 -13.07 -58.65 26.44
CA LYS A 2 -13.27 -57.21 26.20
C LYS A 2 -12.05 -56.30 25.99
N SER A 3 -11.72 -56.16 24.70
CA SER A 3 -11.25 -54.92 24.06
C SER A 3 -12.08 -53.71 24.47
N VAL A 4 -11.45 -52.54 24.59
CA VAL A 4 -12.01 -51.26 24.11
C VAL A 4 -10.85 -50.38 23.64
N PHE A 5 -10.69 -50.29 22.32
CA PHE A 5 -9.97 -49.23 21.62
C PHE A 5 -10.73 -47.92 21.88
N ILE A 6 -10.06 -46.90 22.42
CA ILE A 6 -10.63 -45.54 22.49
C ILE A 6 -9.95 -44.68 21.43
N PHE A 7 -10.74 -44.42 20.41
CA PHE A 7 -10.47 -43.64 19.22
C PHE A 7 -11.23 -42.32 19.38
N PHE A 8 -10.57 -41.24 19.82
CA PHE A 8 -11.15 -39.89 19.92
C PHE A 8 -9.98 -38.91 19.93
N PHE A 9 -9.90 -37.83 19.17
CA PHE A 9 -10.71 -37.25 18.10
C PHE A 9 -9.78 -36.17 17.54
N LEU A 10 -9.52 -36.17 16.23
CA LEU A 10 -8.77 -35.10 15.58
C LEU A 10 -9.53 -33.79 15.82
N LEU A 11 -9.02 -32.95 16.73
CA LEU A 11 -9.44 -31.57 16.84
C LEU A 11 -8.74 -30.79 15.71
N THR A 12 -9.17 -31.03 14.47
CA THR A 12 -8.88 -30.13 13.35
C THR A 12 -9.58 -28.81 13.65
N ILE A 13 -8.85 -27.90 14.29
CA ILE A 13 -9.17 -26.48 14.29
C ILE A 13 -9.05 -26.06 12.83
N HIS A 14 -10.17 -26.15 12.12
CA HIS A 14 -10.36 -25.43 10.88
C HIS A 14 -10.35 -23.95 11.30
N PHE A 15 -9.21 -23.30 11.11
CA PHE A 15 -9.14 -21.86 10.95
C PHE A 15 -9.92 -21.51 9.67
N PHE A 16 -11.25 -21.60 9.73
CA PHE A 16 -12.11 -20.75 8.93
C PHE A 16 -12.05 -19.37 9.56
N SER A 17 -10.94 -18.67 9.33
CA SER A 17 -11.02 -17.23 9.15
C SER A 17 -11.80 -17.04 7.85
N CYS A 18 -13.12 -16.95 8.00
CA CYS A 18 -13.95 -16.25 7.04
C CYS A 18 -13.44 -14.81 7.10
N THR A 19 -12.45 -14.50 6.27
CA THR A 19 -12.01 -13.13 6.03
C THR A 19 -13.23 -12.47 5.41
N ASP A 20 -14.02 -11.77 6.23
CA ASP A 20 -15.03 -10.87 5.72
C ASP A 20 -14.31 -10.00 4.71
N ASN A 21 -14.67 -10.20 3.44
CA ASN A 21 -14.08 -9.51 2.32
C ASN A 21 -14.55 -8.06 2.45
N THR A 22 -13.85 -7.28 3.27
CA THR A 22 -14.01 -5.84 3.41
C THR A 22 -13.59 -5.26 2.09
N ASN A 23 -14.52 -5.27 1.13
CA ASN A 23 -14.35 -4.59 -0.14
C ASN A 23 -14.09 -3.13 0.19
N ASN A 24 -12.84 -2.71 0.02
CA ASN A 24 -12.52 -1.30 0.08
C ASN A 24 -13.22 -0.63 -1.12
N ASN A 25 -14.02 0.42 -0.88
CA ASN A 25 -14.61 1.20 -1.98
C ASN A 25 -13.54 1.82 -2.91
N LEU A 26 -12.36 2.15 -2.40
CA LEU A 26 -11.27 2.78 -3.15
C LEU A 26 -10.37 1.79 -3.90
N PHE A 27 -10.00 0.67 -3.25
CA PHE A 27 -9.03 -0.28 -3.80
C PHE A 27 -9.63 -1.64 -4.18
N GLY A 28 -10.92 -1.85 -3.94
CA GLY A 28 -11.60 -3.14 -4.17
C GLY A 28 -10.90 -4.29 -3.46
N ASN A 29 -10.63 -5.37 -4.22
CA ASN A 29 -9.95 -6.57 -3.75
C ASN A 29 -8.41 -6.46 -3.77
N LEU A 30 -7.83 -5.34 -4.21
CA LEU A 30 -6.38 -5.19 -4.32
C LEU A 30 -5.64 -5.50 -2.99
N PRO A 31 -6.10 -5.01 -1.81
CA PRO A 31 -5.48 -5.35 -0.53
C PRO A 31 -5.59 -6.84 -0.19
N SER A 32 -6.73 -7.48 -0.47
CA SER A 32 -6.93 -8.92 -0.25
C SER A 32 -6.00 -9.78 -1.10
N ILE A 33 -5.79 -9.41 -2.36
CA ILE A 33 -4.83 -10.09 -3.25
C ILE A 33 -3.41 -9.95 -2.68
N ALA A 34 -3.02 -8.75 -2.24
CA ALA A 34 -1.71 -8.51 -1.65
C ALA A 34 -1.50 -9.32 -0.36
N GLU A 35 -2.49 -9.37 0.54
CA GLU A 35 -2.43 -10.14 1.78
C GLU A 35 -2.28 -11.64 1.52
N LYS A 36 -3.06 -12.21 0.58
CA LYS A 36 -2.95 -13.61 0.14
C LYS A 36 -1.51 -13.96 -0.24
N TYR A 37 -0.86 -13.12 -1.04
CA TYR A 37 0.52 -13.37 -1.49
C TYR A 37 1.57 -13.12 -0.41
N LYS A 38 1.36 -12.11 0.44
CA LYS A 38 2.21 -11.87 1.62
C LYS A 38 2.28 -13.10 2.51
N LEU A 39 1.13 -13.69 2.86
CA LEU A 39 1.08 -14.90 3.69
C LEU A 39 1.78 -16.10 3.05
N LYS A 40 1.61 -16.29 1.72
CA LYS A 40 2.33 -17.33 0.97
C LYS A 40 3.84 -17.13 1.03
N ILE A 41 4.30 -15.90 0.80
CA ILE A 41 5.74 -15.54 0.82
C ILE A 41 6.32 -15.72 2.22
N GLU A 42 5.64 -15.26 3.26
CA GLU A 42 6.09 -15.41 4.65
C GLU A 42 6.23 -16.88 5.04
N LYS A 43 5.31 -17.74 4.57
CA LYS A 43 5.39 -19.19 4.77
C LYS A 43 6.65 -19.79 4.13
N VAL A 44 6.87 -19.53 2.84
CA VAL A 44 8.02 -20.11 2.11
C VAL A 44 9.35 -19.51 2.61
N GLN A 45 9.38 -18.22 2.98
CA GLN A 45 10.55 -17.61 3.61
C GLN A 45 10.90 -18.26 4.94
N LYS A 46 9.89 -18.62 5.74
CA LYS A 46 10.11 -19.36 6.99
C LYS A 46 10.70 -20.74 6.70
N GLU A 47 10.18 -21.48 5.73
CA GLU A 47 10.70 -22.80 5.34
C GLU A 47 12.14 -22.74 4.81
N LEU A 48 12.44 -21.72 4.00
CA LEU A 48 13.80 -21.42 3.53
C LEU A 48 14.76 -21.13 4.69
N SER A 49 14.34 -20.28 5.64
CA SER A 49 15.18 -19.89 6.79
C SER A 49 15.51 -21.03 7.74
N GLN A 50 14.68 -22.07 7.76
CA GLN A 50 14.83 -23.25 8.63
C GLN A 50 15.54 -24.41 7.94
N THR A 51 15.80 -24.30 6.63
CA THR A 51 16.40 -25.35 5.82
C THR A 51 17.92 -25.27 5.83
N THR A 52 18.56 -26.39 6.14
CA THR A 52 20.02 -26.58 6.02
C THR A 52 20.42 -27.37 4.77
N ASP A 53 19.43 -27.92 4.06
CA ASP A 53 19.58 -28.70 2.83
C ASP A 53 19.64 -27.76 1.61
N LEU A 54 20.81 -27.67 0.98
CA LEU A 54 21.09 -26.74 -0.12
C LEU A 54 20.15 -26.95 -1.34
N PRO A 55 19.95 -28.18 -1.87
CA PRO A 55 18.93 -28.46 -2.86
C PRO A 55 17.54 -27.90 -2.51
N LYS A 56 17.03 -28.18 -1.31
CA LYS A 56 15.72 -27.67 -0.87
C LYS A 56 15.71 -26.15 -0.75
N GLY A 57 16.79 -25.56 -0.25
CA GLY A 57 16.95 -24.10 -0.19
C GLY A 57 16.86 -23.45 -1.58
N ARG A 58 17.43 -24.10 -2.60
CA ARG A 58 17.28 -23.65 -4.00
C ARG A 58 15.83 -23.78 -4.47
N GLU A 59 15.15 -24.88 -4.17
CA GLU A 59 13.72 -25.07 -4.53
C GLU A 59 12.84 -23.98 -3.91
N PHE A 60 12.95 -23.72 -2.61
CA PHE A 60 12.21 -22.64 -1.95
C PHE A 60 12.55 -21.25 -2.51
N SER A 61 13.81 -21.02 -2.91
CA SER A 61 14.20 -19.75 -3.53
C SER A 61 13.53 -19.54 -4.90
N LEU A 62 13.41 -20.61 -5.70
CA LEU A 62 12.69 -20.58 -6.98
C LEU A 62 11.18 -20.42 -6.75
N GLU A 63 10.62 -21.11 -5.77
CA GLU A 63 9.23 -20.95 -5.38
C GLU A 63 8.91 -19.51 -4.97
N LEU A 64 9.77 -18.87 -4.16
CA LEU A 64 9.61 -17.46 -3.79
C LEU A 64 9.62 -16.51 -5.00
N LEU A 65 10.45 -16.79 -6.00
CA LEU A 65 10.47 -16.00 -7.24
C LEU A 65 9.14 -16.16 -7.97
N ASN A 66 8.69 -17.41 -8.17
CA ASN A 66 7.44 -17.70 -8.87
C ASN A 66 6.23 -17.06 -8.15
N ILE A 67 6.15 -17.15 -6.82
CA ILE A 67 5.06 -16.55 -6.06
C ILE A 67 5.03 -15.03 -6.22
N LYS A 68 6.20 -14.36 -6.28
CA LYS A 68 6.28 -12.91 -6.52
C LYS A 68 5.83 -12.54 -7.93
N ASP A 69 6.23 -13.31 -8.94
CA ASP A 69 5.83 -13.08 -10.33
C ASP A 69 4.32 -13.29 -10.52
N GLU A 70 3.76 -14.33 -9.88
CA GLU A 70 2.32 -14.54 -9.83
C GLU A 70 1.59 -13.36 -9.15
N ALA A 71 2.11 -12.88 -8.03
CA ALA A 71 1.54 -11.75 -7.31
C ALA A 71 1.51 -10.48 -8.16
N ASP A 72 2.65 -10.16 -8.81
CA ASP A 72 2.75 -9.02 -9.73
C ASP A 72 1.75 -9.13 -10.88
N SER A 73 1.61 -10.33 -11.46
CA SER A 73 0.67 -10.59 -12.55
C SER A 73 -0.79 -10.41 -12.11
N GLU A 74 -1.19 -11.02 -10.99
CA GLU A 74 -2.58 -10.94 -10.48
C GLU A 74 -2.94 -9.50 -10.10
N LEU A 75 -2.05 -8.79 -9.39
CA LEU A 75 -2.26 -7.39 -8.99
C LEU A 75 -2.35 -6.46 -10.20
N ARG A 76 -1.44 -6.58 -11.18
CA ARG A 76 -1.47 -5.75 -12.40
C ARG A 76 -2.71 -6.02 -13.23
N SER A 77 -3.14 -7.28 -13.35
CA SER A 77 -4.36 -7.65 -14.05
C SER A 77 -5.60 -7.05 -13.38
N TYR A 78 -5.68 -7.14 -12.05
CA TYR A 78 -6.76 -6.55 -11.28
C TYR A 78 -6.80 -5.02 -11.42
N PHE A 79 -5.66 -4.35 -11.25
CA PHE A 79 -5.55 -2.90 -11.39
C PHE A 79 -6.00 -2.42 -12.77
N LYS A 80 -5.49 -3.03 -13.84
CA LYS A 80 -5.86 -2.67 -15.22
C LYS A 80 -7.36 -2.80 -15.48
N SER A 81 -8.01 -3.78 -14.86
CA SER A 81 -9.41 -4.10 -15.13
C SER A 81 -10.39 -3.32 -14.24
N ASN A 82 -9.97 -2.84 -13.07
CA ASN A 82 -10.88 -2.29 -12.05
C ASN A 82 -10.53 -0.87 -11.56
N LEU A 83 -9.25 -0.49 -11.60
CA LEU A 83 -8.76 0.72 -10.93
C LEU A 83 -8.03 1.69 -11.86
N LEU A 84 -7.79 1.28 -13.11
CA LEU A 84 -7.10 2.11 -14.09
C LEU A 84 -7.90 3.39 -14.34
N ASN A 85 -7.23 4.54 -14.14
CA ASN A 85 -7.81 5.89 -14.22
C ASN A 85 -8.74 6.30 -13.06
N SER A 86 -8.88 5.50 -12.01
CA SER A 86 -9.60 5.91 -10.82
C SER A 86 -8.86 7.04 -10.11
N SER A 87 -9.56 8.15 -9.84
CA SER A 87 -9.05 9.21 -8.99
C SER A 87 -9.17 8.80 -7.52
N ILE A 88 -8.15 9.07 -6.74
CA ILE A 88 -8.16 8.89 -5.29
C ILE A 88 -8.71 10.17 -4.65
N PRO A 89 -9.74 10.07 -3.77
CA PRO A 89 -10.19 11.21 -2.98
C PRO A 89 -9.06 11.73 -2.08
N PHE A 90 -9.00 13.05 -1.87
CA PHE A 90 -7.98 13.66 -1.04
C PHE A 90 -8.49 14.83 -0.21
N LEU A 91 -7.76 15.15 0.85
CA LEU A 91 -7.97 16.29 1.74
C LEU A 91 -6.63 17.00 1.96
N HIS A 92 -6.68 18.31 2.08
CA HIS A 92 -5.55 19.08 2.61
C HIS A 92 -5.71 19.22 4.12
N GLU A 93 -4.63 19.00 4.89
CA GLU A 93 -4.66 19.24 6.34
C GLU A 93 -4.89 20.72 6.64
N ASN A 94 -4.14 21.60 5.94
CA ASN A 94 -4.31 23.05 5.96
C ASN A 94 -4.31 23.59 4.53
N GLU A 95 -4.92 24.76 4.33
CA GLU A 95 -4.76 25.46 3.06
C GLU A 95 -3.28 25.80 2.84
N ASN A 96 -2.73 25.33 1.73
CA ASN A 96 -1.36 25.63 1.36
C ASN A 96 -1.33 26.84 0.40
N GLU A 97 -0.47 27.81 0.69
CA GLU A 97 -0.31 29.03 -0.13
C GLU A 97 0.54 28.81 -1.38
N LEU A 98 1.38 27.76 -1.40
CA LEU A 98 2.29 27.45 -2.50
C LEU A 98 1.62 26.63 -3.60
N PHE A 99 0.72 25.71 -3.25
CA PHE A 99 0.07 24.83 -4.22
C PHE A 99 -1.35 24.38 -3.81
N SER A 100 -2.12 23.90 -4.78
CA SER A 100 -3.30 23.06 -4.59
C SER A 100 -3.10 21.71 -5.28
N VAL A 101 -3.72 20.66 -4.75
CA VAL A 101 -3.80 19.37 -5.44
C VAL A 101 -4.93 19.44 -6.48
N LYS A 102 -4.62 19.03 -7.71
CA LYS A 102 -5.60 18.91 -8.80
C LYS A 102 -6.18 17.51 -8.89
N SER A 103 -5.33 16.49 -8.79
CA SER A 103 -5.75 15.09 -8.82
C SER A 103 -4.70 14.19 -8.22
N ILE A 104 -5.13 13.05 -7.69
CA ILE A 104 -4.26 11.95 -7.28
C ILE A 104 -4.80 10.67 -7.90
N LYS A 105 -3.95 9.86 -8.51
CA LYS A 105 -4.35 8.59 -9.12
C LYS A 105 -3.28 7.52 -8.95
N ILE A 106 -3.70 6.25 -9.01
CA ILE A 106 -2.78 5.12 -9.05
C ILE A 106 -2.32 4.95 -10.51
N VAL A 107 -1.02 4.85 -10.73
CA VAL A 107 -0.45 4.64 -12.08
C VAL A 107 0.10 3.25 -12.27
N SER A 108 0.56 2.59 -11.20
CA SER A 108 1.03 1.22 -11.26
C SER A 108 0.89 0.50 -9.93
N VAL A 109 0.91 -0.83 -10.00
CA VAL A 109 0.89 -1.75 -8.86
C VAL A 109 1.93 -2.84 -9.10
N SER A 110 2.57 -3.27 -8.03
CA SER A 110 3.39 -4.48 -7.95
C SER A 110 3.19 -5.10 -6.57
N PHE A 111 3.69 -6.31 -6.35
CA PHE A 111 3.48 -7.10 -5.15
C PHE A 111 3.57 -6.30 -3.85
N ASN A 112 4.58 -5.44 -3.71
CA ASN A 112 4.84 -4.74 -2.46
C ASN A 112 4.42 -3.27 -2.47
N GLN A 113 4.13 -2.67 -3.62
CA GLN A 113 3.95 -1.22 -3.72
C GLN A 113 2.89 -0.80 -4.73
N ILE A 114 2.17 0.26 -4.39
CA ILE A 114 1.42 1.08 -5.35
C ILE A 114 2.25 2.30 -5.71
N GLU A 115 2.19 2.68 -6.98
CA GLU A 115 2.75 3.92 -7.48
C GLU A 115 1.61 4.90 -7.74
N ILE A 116 1.77 6.11 -7.23
CA ILE A 116 0.77 7.16 -7.26
C ILE A 116 1.33 8.35 -8.01
N GLU A 117 0.51 8.92 -8.88
CA GLU A 117 0.77 10.19 -9.52
C GLU A 117 -0.15 11.25 -8.94
N ALA A 118 0.44 12.34 -8.45
CA ALA A 118 -0.27 13.51 -7.94
C ALA A 118 0.04 14.72 -8.83
N GLU A 119 -1.02 15.35 -9.34
CA GLU A 119 -0.94 16.62 -10.06
C GLU A 119 -1.22 17.76 -9.09
N PHE A 120 -0.38 18.79 -9.12
CA PHE A 120 -0.49 19.98 -8.31
C PHE A 120 -0.51 21.22 -9.20
N ILE A 121 -1.15 22.28 -8.74
CA ILE A 121 -1.15 23.60 -9.36
C ILE A 121 -0.45 24.56 -8.41
N ALA A 122 0.60 25.22 -8.88
CA ALA A 122 1.27 26.26 -8.12
C ALA A 122 0.35 27.48 -7.96
N LYS A 123 0.14 27.94 -6.72
CA LYS A 123 -0.69 29.14 -6.44
C LYS A 123 0.12 30.43 -6.46
N THR A 124 1.43 30.33 -6.26
CA THR A 124 2.36 31.47 -6.24
C THR A 124 3.68 31.11 -6.91
N ASP A 125 4.45 32.14 -7.26
CA ASP A 125 5.82 31.97 -7.70
C ASP A 125 6.69 31.56 -6.50
N SER A 126 7.48 30.50 -6.65
CA SER A 126 8.47 30.06 -5.67
C SER A 126 9.78 29.79 -6.37
N ARG A 127 10.89 30.27 -5.80
CA ARG A 127 12.25 29.91 -6.27
C ARG A 127 12.75 28.62 -5.64
N ASN A 128 12.10 28.17 -4.58
CA ASN A 128 12.49 27.01 -3.81
C ASN A 128 11.73 25.76 -4.27
N SER A 129 12.35 24.60 -4.04
CA SER A 129 11.67 23.32 -4.11
C SER A 129 10.52 23.27 -3.13
N VAL A 130 9.41 22.69 -3.59
CA VAL A 130 8.19 22.52 -2.81
C VAL A 130 8.00 21.03 -2.55
N PHE A 131 7.61 20.72 -1.32
CA PHE A 131 7.41 19.36 -0.85
C PHE A 131 5.98 19.21 -0.36
N ALA A 132 5.39 18.04 -0.62
CA ALA A 132 4.13 17.64 0.00
C ALA A 132 4.26 16.21 0.51
N TYR A 133 3.67 15.92 1.65
CA TYR A 133 3.57 14.57 2.20
C TYR A 133 2.16 14.06 1.96
N LEU A 134 2.05 12.89 1.35
CA LEU A 134 0.79 12.21 1.13
C LEU A 134 0.70 11.02 2.08
N LYS A 135 -0.42 10.90 2.78
CA LYS A 135 -0.67 9.82 3.72
C LYS A 135 -2.06 9.26 3.52
N PHE A 136 -2.21 7.94 3.52
CA PHE A 136 -3.54 7.35 3.47
C PHE A 136 -4.25 7.50 4.81
N LEU A 137 -5.53 7.85 4.75
CA LEU A 137 -6.44 7.80 5.89
C LEU A 137 -7.39 6.61 5.72
N ASP A 138 -7.68 5.93 6.82
CA ASP A 138 -8.75 4.95 6.86
C ASP A 138 -10.15 5.61 6.92
N ILE A 139 -11.20 4.79 6.83
CA ILE A 139 -12.61 5.22 6.94
C ILE A 139 -12.94 5.98 8.24
N ASN A 140 -12.12 5.86 9.28
CA ASN A 140 -12.29 6.56 10.55
C ASN A 140 -11.42 7.81 10.64
N GLY A 141 -10.73 8.18 9.56
CA GLY A 141 -9.80 9.31 9.51
C GLY A 141 -8.46 9.04 10.17
N LYS A 142 -8.15 7.78 10.53
CA LYS A 142 -6.85 7.43 11.14
C LYS A 142 -5.79 7.25 10.06
N GLU A 143 -4.61 7.80 10.31
CA GLU A 143 -3.47 7.66 9.41
C GLU A 143 -3.00 6.19 9.31
N ILE A 144 -2.92 5.68 8.08
CA ILE A 144 -2.34 4.38 7.78
C ILE A 144 -0.80 4.52 7.74
N PRO A 145 -0.03 3.63 8.39
CA PRO A 145 1.42 3.72 8.42
C PRO A 145 2.05 3.71 7.02
N GLY A 146 2.95 4.67 6.79
CA GLY A 146 3.57 4.92 5.50
C GLY A 146 3.33 6.36 5.05
N TRP A 147 4.13 6.80 4.08
CA TRP A 147 4.11 8.16 3.56
C TRP A 147 4.69 8.17 2.16
N ILE A 148 4.21 9.10 1.34
CA ILE A 148 4.72 9.35 0.00
C ILE A 148 5.15 10.81 -0.03
N VAL A 149 6.39 11.07 -0.45
CA VAL A 149 6.97 12.41 -0.44
C VAL A 149 6.96 12.98 -1.85
N ALA A 150 6.07 13.92 -2.13
CA ALA A 150 6.04 14.66 -3.38
C ALA A 150 7.03 15.82 -3.38
N LEU A 151 7.82 15.96 -4.45
CA LEU A 151 8.85 16.99 -4.59
C LEU A 151 8.82 17.66 -5.97
N SER A 152 8.83 18.99 -5.98
CA SER A 152 9.25 19.77 -7.15
C SER A 152 10.75 20.06 -7.10
N ASN A 153 11.50 19.54 -8.08
CA ASN A 153 12.94 19.78 -8.22
C ASN A 153 13.29 21.18 -8.77
N LYS A 154 12.30 22.03 -9.02
CA LYS A 154 12.47 23.38 -9.59
C LYS A 154 11.58 24.37 -8.87
N GLY A 155 11.94 25.65 -8.98
CA GLY A 155 11.05 26.74 -8.62
C GLY A 155 9.71 26.61 -9.36
N LEU A 156 8.64 26.94 -8.67
CA LEU A 156 7.29 26.96 -9.21
C LEU A 156 7.00 28.34 -9.81
N LYS A 157 6.29 28.36 -10.93
CA LYS A 157 5.68 29.57 -11.44
C LYS A 157 4.18 29.48 -11.16
N LYS A 158 3.55 30.59 -10.79
CA LYS A 158 2.11 30.64 -10.56
C LYS A 158 1.34 30.04 -11.75
N ASP A 159 0.31 29.26 -11.43
CA ASP A 159 -0.56 28.50 -12.33
C ASP A 159 0.14 27.38 -13.11
N PHE A 160 1.42 27.09 -12.82
CA PHE A 160 2.11 25.95 -13.40
C PHE A 160 1.59 24.64 -12.79
N VAL A 161 1.22 23.70 -13.67
CA VAL A 161 0.87 22.33 -13.28
C VAL A 161 2.14 21.51 -13.22
N PHE A 162 2.39 20.87 -12.08
CA PHE A 162 3.49 19.94 -11.92
C PHE A 162 2.98 18.60 -11.40
N THR A 163 3.65 17.55 -11.85
CA THR A 163 3.30 16.17 -11.52
C THR A 163 4.40 15.56 -10.69
N PHE A 164 4.00 14.81 -9.68
CA PHE A 164 4.90 14.01 -8.88
C PHE A 164 4.45 12.55 -8.88
N THR A 165 5.43 11.65 -8.90
CA THR A 165 5.19 10.21 -8.80
C THR A 165 5.91 9.67 -7.57
N GLY A 166 5.19 8.92 -6.73
CA GLY A 166 5.80 8.27 -5.57
C GLY A 166 5.10 6.97 -5.21
N SER A 167 5.78 6.18 -4.38
CA SER A 167 5.34 4.83 -4.04
C SER A 167 4.91 4.71 -2.59
N PHE A 168 3.90 3.88 -2.34
CA PHE A 168 3.51 3.44 -1.01
C PHE A 168 3.68 1.92 -0.91
N THR A 169 4.37 1.48 0.14
CA THR A 169 4.63 0.06 0.42
C THR A 169 3.61 -0.51 1.41
N GLY A 170 3.13 -1.72 1.15
CA GLY A 170 2.20 -2.43 2.03
C GLY A 170 0.75 -2.29 1.59
N ILE A 171 0.46 -2.76 0.37
CA ILE A 171 -0.88 -2.75 -0.23
C ILE A 171 -1.89 -3.50 0.66
N ASP A 172 -1.43 -4.53 1.36
CA ASP A 172 -2.17 -5.29 2.38
C ASP A 172 -2.66 -4.43 3.55
N LYS A 173 -2.16 -3.22 3.74
CA LYS A 173 -2.61 -2.32 4.82
C LYS A 173 -3.77 -1.41 4.39
N LEU A 174 -4.14 -1.46 3.11
CA LEU A 174 -5.11 -0.54 2.53
C LEU A 174 -6.55 -1.06 2.55
N PHE A 175 -6.89 -2.08 3.35
CA PHE A 175 -8.27 -2.60 3.44
C PHE A 175 -9.33 -1.56 3.74
N ASN A 176 -9.02 -0.59 4.60
CA ASN A 176 -9.96 0.43 5.04
C ASN A 176 -9.58 1.83 4.54
N ALA A 177 -8.65 1.94 3.59
CA ALA A 177 -8.20 3.23 3.08
C ALA A 177 -9.32 3.95 2.33
N GLU A 178 -9.63 5.19 2.70
CA GLU A 178 -10.73 5.97 2.11
C GLU A 178 -10.21 7.09 1.20
N LYS A 179 -9.15 7.78 1.63
CA LYS A 179 -8.65 9.00 1.00
C LYS A 179 -7.19 9.26 1.36
N ILE A 180 -6.59 10.23 0.68
CA ILE A 180 -5.24 10.72 0.98
C ILE A 180 -5.33 12.06 1.71
N LEU A 181 -4.61 12.18 2.83
CA LEU A 181 -4.28 13.45 3.46
C LEU A 181 -3.01 14.01 2.84
N VAL A 182 -3.08 15.25 2.37
CA VAL A 182 -1.97 16.02 1.83
C VAL A 182 -1.53 17.04 2.88
N LYS A 183 -0.26 16.95 3.27
CA LYS A 183 0.39 17.87 4.21
C LYS A 183 1.48 18.64 3.49
N SER A 184 1.60 19.93 3.77
CA SER A 184 2.81 20.66 3.40
C SER A 184 4.00 20.19 4.24
N ARG A 185 5.20 20.68 3.91
CA ARG A 185 6.37 20.38 4.72
C ARG A 185 6.24 20.98 6.11
N GLU A 186 5.74 22.20 6.19
CA GLU A 186 5.57 22.96 7.42
C GLU A 186 4.54 22.29 8.33
N ASP A 187 3.44 21.77 7.76
CA ASP A 187 2.42 21.01 8.52
C ASP A 187 3.00 19.69 9.06
N TYR A 188 3.86 19.03 8.29
CA TYR A 188 4.50 17.79 8.71
C TYR A 188 5.53 18.03 9.83
N GLU A 189 6.38 19.05 9.70
CA GLU A 189 7.41 19.38 10.69
C GLU A 189 6.78 19.87 12.02
N SER A 190 5.69 20.64 11.94
CA SER A 190 4.95 21.08 13.13
C SER A 190 4.23 19.93 13.85
N SER A 191 3.61 18.99 13.13
CA SER A 191 2.93 17.83 13.75
C SER A 191 3.89 16.77 14.30
N SER A 192 5.11 16.68 13.78
CA SER A 192 6.14 15.73 14.25
C SER A 192 6.93 16.22 15.46
N SER A 193 7.06 17.54 15.65
CA SER A 193 7.80 18.15 16.77
C SER A 193 7.07 18.09 18.12
N PHE A 194 5.79 17.70 18.14
CA PHE A 194 5.04 17.43 19.39
C PHE A 194 5.10 15.97 19.86
N ASN A 195 5.81 15.09 19.14
CA ASN A 195 5.91 13.65 19.45
C ASN A 195 7.33 13.20 19.86
N ASN A 196 8.24 14.12 20.20
CA ASN A 196 9.56 13.82 20.76
C ASN A 196 9.74 14.44 22.15
#